data_AF-A0A521WPB5-F1
#
_entry.id   AF-A0A521WPB5-F1
#
_cell.length_a   1.000
_cell.length_b   1.000
_cell.length_c   1.000
_cell.angle_alpha   90.00
_cell.angle_beta   90.00
_cell.angle_gamma   90.00
#
_symmetry.space_group_name_H-M   'P 1'
#
loop_
_entity.id
_entity.type
_entity.pdbx_description
1 polymer ?
#
loop_
_entity_poly.entity_id
_entity_poly.type
_entity_poly.pdbx_seq_one_letter_code
_entity_poly.pdbx_strand_id
1 'polypeptide(L)' 'MIARGEWPRRAAPQRKLRIAMLSTPLVTAGGAERQFLEEARALRALGHDVSVLTFR' A
#
# COMPACT_ATOMS: atom_id res chain seq x y z
N MET A 1 -0.29 15.66 1.79
CA MET A 1 -1.47 14.76 1.88
C MET A 1 -1.75 14.27 0.47
N ILE A 2 -1.41 13.02 0.13
CA ILE A 2 -1.62 12.50 -1.23
C ILE A 2 -3.13 12.20 -1.36
N ALA A 3 -3.78 12.79 -2.35
CA ALA A 3 -5.21 12.63 -2.57
C ALA A 3 -5.56 11.16 -2.84
N ARG A 4 -6.66 10.67 -2.22
CA ARG A 4 -7.17 9.31 -2.41
C ARG A 4 -7.35 9.03 -3.92
N GLY A 5 -6.72 7.96 -4.40
CA GLY A 5 -6.88 7.50 -5.79
C GLY A 5 -5.84 8.01 -6.80
N GLU A 6 -4.84 8.79 -6.40
CA GLU A 6 -3.70 9.13 -7.29
C GLU A 6 -2.79 7.92 -7.56
N TRP A 7 -2.62 7.06 -6.56
CA TRP A 7 -1.69 5.93 -6.64
C TRP A 7 -2.13 4.81 -7.60
N PRO A 8 -3.43 4.40 -7.64
CA PRO A 8 -3.92 3.42 -8.60
C PRO A 8 -3.75 3.84 -10.07
N ARG A 9 -3.80 5.15 -10.38
CA ARG A 9 -3.61 5.64 -11.76
C ARG A 9 -2.14 5.64 -12.21
N ARG A 10 -1.20 5.88 -11.29
CA ARG A 10 0.25 5.83 -11.58
C ARG A 10 0.77 4.40 -11.65
N ALA A 11 0.17 3.49 -10.90
CA ALA A 11 0.46 2.05 -10.93
C ALA A 11 -0.26 1.32 -12.09
N ALA A 12 -0.45 2.01 -13.23
CA ALA A 12 -1.08 1.46 -14.42
C ALA A 12 -0.53 0.05 -14.76
N PRO A 13 -1.37 -0.86 -15.29
CA PRO A 13 -1.09 -2.32 -15.40
C PRO A 13 0.05 -2.70 -16.35
N GLN A 14 0.83 -1.75 -16.84
CA GLN A 14 1.84 -1.96 -17.88
C GLN A 14 3.13 -2.59 -17.36
N ARG A 15 3.43 -2.51 -16.04
CA ARG A 15 4.61 -3.17 -15.45
C ARG A 15 4.34 -3.66 -14.02
N LYS A 16 4.76 -4.90 -13.73
CA LYS A 16 4.84 -5.43 -12.36
C LYS A 16 5.91 -4.64 -11.59
N LEU A 17 5.48 -3.76 -10.70
CA LEU A 17 6.35 -3.00 -9.80
C LEU A 17 6.65 -3.79 -8.53
N ARG A 18 7.82 -3.53 -7.95
CA ARG A 18 8.18 -3.91 -6.58
C ARG A 18 7.88 -2.74 -5.64
N ILE A 19 7.05 -2.96 -4.64
CA ILE A 19 6.52 -1.92 -3.77
C ILE A 19 6.85 -2.29 -2.32
N ALA A 20 7.55 -1.41 -1.61
CA ALA A 20 7.75 -1.51 -0.18
C ALA A 20 6.79 -0.54 0.54
N MET A 21 5.90 -1.08 1.37
CA MET A 21 5.00 -0.30 2.20
C MET A 21 5.51 -0.32 3.64
N LEU A 22 5.71 0.86 4.21
CA LEU A 22 6.27 1.04 5.55
C LEU A 22 5.15 1.39 6.54
N SER A 23 4.99 0.58 7.58
CA SER A 23 4.03 0.80 8.66
C SER A 23 4.78 1.18 9.94
N THR A 24 4.31 2.25 10.60
CA THR A 24 4.80 2.70 11.92
C THR A 24 3.67 2.60 12.96
N PRO A 25 3.86 1.86 14.07
CA PRO A 25 2.81 1.54 15.04
C PRO A 25 2.21 2.75 15.76
N LEU A 26 2.93 3.88 15.80
CA LEU A 26 2.44 5.15 16.35
C LEU A 26 1.24 5.74 15.60
N VAL A 27 0.99 5.32 14.35
CA VAL A 27 -0.02 5.95 13.46
C VAL A 27 -1.18 4.99 13.13
N THR A 28 -1.07 3.70 13.48
CA THR A 28 -1.96 2.65 13.00
C THR A 28 -2.87 2.06 14.08
N ALA A 29 -3.47 2.88 14.93
CA ALA A 29 -4.53 2.42 15.83
C ALA A 29 -5.83 2.18 15.02
N GLY A 30 -6.14 0.91 14.75
CA GLY A 30 -7.45 0.43 14.28
C GLY A 30 -7.76 0.69 12.80
N GLY A 31 -8.18 1.90 12.45
CA GLY A 31 -8.73 2.21 11.11
C GLY A 31 -7.67 2.38 10.03
N ALA A 32 -6.58 3.07 10.36
CA ALA A 32 -5.49 3.33 9.42
C ALA A 32 -4.70 2.05 9.06
N GLU A 33 -4.54 1.13 10.01
CA GLU A 33 -3.90 -0.17 9.76
C GLU A 33 -4.70 -0.99 8.75
N ARG A 34 -6.02 -1.05 8.94
CA ARG A 34 -6.90 -1.79 8.05
C ARG A 34 -6.88 -1.21 6.64
N GLN A 35 -6.95 0.11 6.50
CA GLN A 35 -6.87 0.75 5.18
C GLN A 35 -5.51 0.47 4.51
N PHE A 36 -4.42 0.55 5.26
CA PHE A 36 -3.07 0.27 4.75
C PHE A 36 -2.93 -1.18 4.25
N LEU A 37 -3.50 -2.15 4.99
CA LEU A 37 -3.52 -3.55 4.56
C LEU A 37 -4.44 -3.79 3.36
N GLU A 38 -5.56 -3.10 3.26
CA GLU A 38 -6.46 -3.15 2.10
C GLU A 38 -5.78 -2.58 0.84
N GLU A 39 -5.03 -1.48 0.96
CA GLU A 39 -4.22 -0.92 -0.13
C GLU A 39 -3.14 -1.92 -0.58
N ALA A 40 -2.42 -2.55 0.35
CA ALA A 40 -1.43 -3.58 0.03
C ALA A 40 -2.05 -4.76 -0.74
N ARG A 41 -3.27 -5.18 -0.36
CA ARG A 41 -4.02 -6.24 -1.06
C ARG A 41 -4.44 -5.82 -2.46
N ALA A 42 -4.95 -4.61 -2.64
CA ALA A 42 -5.33 -4.10 -3.94
C ALA A 42 -4.15 -4.08 -4.91
N LEU A 43 -2.96 -3.72 -4.44
CA LEU A 43 -1.74 -3.69 -5.24
C LEU A 43 -1.24 -5.07 -5.64
N ARG A 44 -1.34 -6.06 -4.74
CA ARG A 44 -1.07 -7.45 -5.09
C ARG A 44 -2.06 -7.99 -6.12
N ALA A 45 -3.34 -7.63 -6.00
CA ALA A 45 -4.38 -8.01 -6.96
C ALA A 45 -4.13 -7.41 -8.36
N LEU A 46 -3.49 -6.23 -8.44
CA LEU A 46 -3.01 -5.62 -9.68
C LEU A 46 -1.73 -6.29 -10.24
N GLY A 47 -1.20 -7.31 -9.56
CA GLY A 47 -0.04 -8.10 -10.00
C GLY A 47 1.32 -7.56 -9.58
N HIS A 48 1.35 -6.59 -8.65
CA HIS A 48 2.60 -6.05 -8.11
C HIS A 48 3.18 -6.94 -7.01
N ASP A 49 4.49 -6.88 -6.86
CA ASP A 49 5.24 -7.52 -5.78
C ASP A 49 5.31 -6.55 -4.58
N VAL A 50 4.52 -6.84 -3.54
CA VAL A 50 4.31 -5.91 -2.41
C VAL A 50 4.86 -6.49 -1.12
N SER A 51 5.87 -5.82 -0.56
CA SER A 51 6.46 -6.10 0.75
C SER A 51 5.94 -5.10 1.79
N VAL A 52 5.43 -5.61 2.91
CA VAL A 52 4.99 -4.78 4.04
C VAL A 52 6.03 -4.90 5.15
N LEU A 53 6.59 -3.77 5.56
CA LEU A 53 7.60 -3.68 6.60
C LEU A 53 7.02 -2.88 7.77
N THR A 54 7.01 -3.50 8.95
CA THR A 54 6.53 -2.86 10.19
C THR A 54 7.73 -2.53 11.06
N PHE A 55 7.94 -1.24 11.34
CA PHE A 55 8.95 -0.80 12.30
C PHE A 55 8.39 -0.99 13.72
N ARG A 56 9.15 -1.59 14.63
CA ARG A 56 8.77 -1.77 16.04
C ARG A 56 9.64 -0.90 16.93
#